data_AF-A0A1Y0N6K9-F1
#
_entry.id   AF-A0A1Y0N6K9-F1
#
_cell.length_a   1.000
_cell.length_b   1.000
_cell.length_c   1.000
_cell.angle_alpha   90.00
_cell.angle_beta   90.00
_cell.angle_gamma   90.00
#
_symmetry.space_group_name_H-M   'P 1'
#
loop_
_entity.id
_entity.type
_entity.pdbx_description
1 polymer ?
#
loop_
_entity_poly.entity_id
_entity_poly.type
_entity_poly.pdbx_seq_one_letter_code
_entity_poly.pdbx_strand_id
1 'polypeptide(L)' 'MAIDYRDQEVVFTDIVGVEDAEVLLAWLQEHGSAQADFSGCAHMHPANLQVLMAAQVRVAAWPAAGPLDTALRSAFSNG' A
#
# COMPACT_ATOMS: atom_id res chain seq x y z
N MET A 1 -3.69 11.90 -8.24
CA MET A 1 -2.62 11.30 -7.41
C MET A 1 -3.08 9.91 -7.06
N ALA A 2 -2.23 8.90 -7.22
CA ALA A 2 -2.61 7.50 -7.02
C ALA A 2 -2.75 7.13 -5.53
N ILE A 3 -2.21 7.96 -4.63
CA ILE A 3 -2.27 7.77 -3.18
C ILE A 3 -3.01 8.93 -2.52
N ASP A 4 -3.99 8.61 -1.68
CA ASP A 4 -4.69 9.52 -0.78
C ASP A 4 -4.27 9.21 0.67
N TYR A 5 -3.73 10.21 1.36
CA TYR A 5 -3.21 10.09 2.72
C TYR A 5 -4.20 10.68 3.73
N ARG A 6 -4.61 9.88 4.70
CA ARG A 6 -5.57 10.24 5.77
C ARG A 6 -4.97 9.89 7.12
N ASP A 7 -5.44 10.48 8.21
CA ASP A 7 -4.85 10.37 9.57
C ASP A 7 -4.27 9.00 9.95
N GLN A 8 -4.94 7.87 9.66
CA GLN A 8 -4.43 6.52 9.95
C GLN A 8 -4.66 5.53 8.80
N GLU A 9 -4.88 6.04 7.59
CA GLU A 9 -5.19 5.23 6.42
C GLU A 9 -4.56 5.83 5.16
N VAL A 10 -3.92 4.97 4.37
CA VAL A 10 -3.43 5.31 3.05
C VAL A 10 -4.22 4.52 2.00
N VAL A 11 -4.85 5.24 1.07
CA VAL A 11 -5.75 4.67 0.06
C VAL A 11 -5.06 4.72 -1.31
N PHE A 12 -4.95 3.56 -1.94
CA PHE A 12 -4.31 3.38 -3.24
C PHE A 12 -5.36 3.25 -4.34
N THR A 13 -5.19 4.02 -5.41
CA THR A 13 -6.10 4.09 -6.55
C THR A 13 -5.34 4.00 -7.88
N ASP A 14 -5.92 3.28 -8.83
CA ASP A 14 -5.41 3.14 -10.20
C ASP A 14 -3.96 2.60 -10.24
N ILE A 15 -3.01 3.36 -10.79
CA ILE A 15 -1.61 2.95 -10.97
C ILE A 15 -0.73 3.72 -9.98
N VAL A 16 -0.10 2.99 -9.06
CA VAL A 16 0.86 3.53 -8.08
C VAL A 16 2.29 3.34 -8.62
N GLY A 17 2.96 4.44 -8.93
CA GLY A 17 4.25 4.47 -9.62
C GLY A 17 5.44 4.39 -8.66
N VAL A 18 6.66 4.30 -9.21
CA VAL A 18 7.89 4.25 -8.38
C VAL A 18 8.13 5.57 -7.65
N GLU A 19 7.71 6.67 -8.26
CA GLU A 19 7.82 8.04 -7.75
C GLU A 19 7.09 8.27 -6.42
N ASP A 20 6.09 7.44 -6.10
CA ASP A 20 5.30 7.57 -4.88
C ASP A 20 6.01 7.02 -3.63
N ALA A 21 7.04 6.18 -3.81
CA ALA A 21 7.61 5.36 -2.73
C ALA A 21 8.29 6.19 -1.63
N GLU A 22 8.96 7.28 -1.99
CA GLU A 22 9.65 8.14 -1.02
C GLU A 22 8.65 8.90 -0.14
N VAL A 23 7.58 9.44 -0.75
CA VAL A 23 6.50 10.14 -0.03
C VAL A 23 5.75 9.18 0.88
N LEU A 24 5.47 7.96 0.39
CA LEU A 24 4.82 6.92 1.18
C LEU A 24 5.65 6.52 2.40
N LEU A 25 6.97 6.37 2.24
CA LEU A 25 7.88 6.04 3.34
C LEU A 25 7.88 7.14 4.39
N ALA A 26 8.05 8.39 3.97
CA ALA A 26 8.06 9.54 4.88
C ALA A 26 6.76 9.61 5.69
N TRP A 27 5.62 9.42 5.02
CA TRP A 27 4.32 9.42 5.68
C TRP A 27 4.17 8.26 6.68
N LEU A 28 4.58 7.03 6.33
CA LEU A 28 4.47 5.87 7.22
C LEU A 28 5.36 5.95 8.46
N GLN A 29 6.50 6.66 8.39
CA GLN A 29 7.36 6.91 9.56
C GLN A 29 6.67 7.76 10.64
N GLU A 30 5.75 8.64 10.23
CA GLU A 30 4.96 9.47 11.14
C GLU A 30 3.70 8.74 11.64
N HIS A 31 3.28 7.68 10.95
CA HIS A 31 1.98 7.00 11.14
C HIS A 31 2.14 5.49 11.38
N GLY A 32 2.85 5.10 12.44
CA GLY A 32 3.23 3.70 12.72
C GLY A 32 2.10 2.69 12.95
N SER A 33 0.83 3.11 12.99
CA SER A 33 -0.35 2.23 13.08
C SER A 33 -1.25 2.28 11.84
N ALA A 34 -0.74 2.86 10.74
CA ALA A 34 -1.47 3.07 9.51
C ALA A 34 -2.03 1.78 8.90
N GLN A 35 -3.15 1.96 8.22
CA GLN A 35 -3.81 0.93 7.44
C GLN A 35 -3.69 1.22 5.94
N ALA A 36 -3.59 0.18 5.14
CA ALA A 36 -3.54 0.28 3.68
C ALA A 36 -4.84 -0.22 3.05
N ASP A 37 -5.50 0.64 2.28
CA ASP A 37 -6.66 0.30 1.45
C ASP A 37 -6.21 0.19 -0.01
N PHE A 38 -6.23 -1.04 -0.54
CA PHE A 38 -5.89 -1.33 -1.93
C PHE A 38 -7.11 -1.51 -2.83
N SER A 39 -8.33 -1.27 -2.35
CA SER A 39 -9.58 -1.59 -3.07
C SER A 39 -9.70 -0.93 -4.44
N GLY A 40 -9.13 0.27 -4.59
CA GLY A 40 -9.06 1.00 -5.85
C GLY A 40 -7.80 0.75 -6.68
N CYS A 41 -6.83 -0.04 -6.19
CA CYS A 41 -5.53 -0.20 -6.82
C CYS A 41 -5.58 -1.23 -7.95
N ALA A 42 -5.19 -0.80 -9.15
CA ALA A 42 -5.07 -1.65 -10.33
C ALA A 42 -3.64 -2.14 -10.55
N HIS A 43 -2.64 -1.32 -10.22
CA HIS A 43 -1.23 -1.66 -10.34
C HIS A 43 -0.40 -0.98 -9.24
N MET A 44 0.59 -1.70 -8.71
CA MET A 44 1.52 -1.17 -7.71
C MET A 44 2.95 -1.51 -8.08
N HIS A 45 3.79 -0.49 -8.18
CA HIS A 45 5.22 -0.68 -8.35
C HIS A 45 5.83 -1.37 -7.10
N PRO A 46 6.74 -2.35 -7.25
CA PRO A 46 7.30 -3.11 -6.12
C PRO A 46 7.98 -2.27 -5.03
N ALA A 47 8.50 -1.09 -5.36
CA ALA A 47 9.09 -0.17 -4.38
C ALA A 47 8.07 0.25 -3.29
N ASN A 48 6.82 0.54 -3.67
CA ASN A 48 5.77 0.87 -2.71
C ASN A 48 5.41 -0.34 -1.84
N LEU A 49 5.37 -1.53 -2.44
CA LEU A 49 5.13 -2.77 -1.68
C LEU A 49 6.22 -3.00 -0.63
N GLN A 50 7.49 -2.79 -0.98
CA GLN A 50 8.62 -2.92 -0.04
C GLN A 50 8.51 -1.93 1.13
N VAL A 51 8.13 -0.68 0.85
CA VAL A 51 7.87 0.34 1.89
C VAL A 51 6.75 -0.10 2.82
N LEU A 52 5.63 -0.59 2.28
CA LEU A 52 4.48 -1.06 3.08
C LEU A 52 4.82 -2.29 3.93
N MET A 53 5.58 -3.24 3.38
CA MET A 53 6.06 -4.42 4.11
C MET A 53 7.01 -4.03 5.24
N ALA A 54 7.95 -3.11 4.99
CA ALA A 54 8.89 -2.63 5.99
C ALA A 54 8.19 -1.88 7.14
N ALA A 55 7.13 -1.15 6.83
CA ALA A 55 6.28 -0.47 7.81
C ALA A 55 5.29 -1.41 8.53
N GLN A 56 5.19 -2.68 8.12
CA GLN A 56 4.24 -3.67 8.66
C GLN A 56 2.80 -3.14 8.76
N VAL A 57 2.33 -2.45 7.71
CA VAL A 57 0.97 -1.88 7.69
C VAL A 57 -0.09 -2.97 7.82
N ARG A 58 -1.21 -2.61 8.44
CA ARG A 58 -2.40 -3.47 8.45
C ARG A 58 -3.19 -3.28 7.16
N VAL A 59 -3.62 -4.36 6.53
CA VAL A 59 -4.45 -4.27 5.32
C VAL A 59 -5.91 -4.03 5.70
N ALA A 60 -6.46 -2.87 5.32
CA ALA A 60 -7.87 -2.53 5.53
C ALA A 60 -8.77 -3.13 4.45
N ALA A 61 -8.33 -3.08 3.19
CA ALA A 61 -9.06 -3.64 2.06
C ALA A 61 -8.12 -4.12 0.95
N TRP A 62 -8.56 -5.15 0.23
CA TRP A 62 -7.83 -5.79 -0.86
C TRP A 62 -8.31 -5.29 -2.23
N PRO A 63 -7.46 -5.30 -3.27
CA PRO A 63 -7.90 -4.97 -4.62
C PRO A 63 -8.85 -6.05 -5.17
N ALA A 64 -9.42 -5.80 -6.36
CA ALA A 64 -10.19 -6.81 -7.07
C ALA A 64 -9.34 -8.09 -7.31
N ALA A 65 -10.03 -9.24 -7.34
CA ALA A 65 -9.37 -10.54 -7.53
C ALA A 65 -8.51 -10.55 -8.80
N GLY A 66 -7.25 -10.95 -8.67
CA GLY A 66 -6.30 -10.95 -9.77
C GLY A 66 -4.84 -11.09 -9.32
N PRO A 67 -3.88 -10.80 -10.21
CA PRO A 67 -2.46 -10.92 -9.91
C PRO A 67 -2.00 -10.02 -8.76
N LEU A 68 -2.51 -8.79 -8.70
CA LEU A 68 -2.16 -7.85 -7.62
C LEU A 68 -2.70 -8.33 -6.27
N ASP A 69 -3.97 -8.75 -6.19
CA ASP A 69 -4.54 -9.34 -4.97
C ASP A 69 -3.71 -10.54 -4.48
N THR A 70 -3.36 -11.44 -5.40
CA THR A 70 -2.54 -12.63 -5.08
C THR A 70 -1.16 -12.23 -4.54
N ALA A 71 -0.50 -11.26 -5.18
CA ALA A 71 0.82 -10.78 -4.77
C ALA A 71 0.78 -10.09 -3.40
N LEU A 72 -0.19 -9.21 -3.17
CA LEU A 72 -0.34 -8.50 -1.89
C LEU A 72 -0.68 -9.48 -0.77
N ARG A 73 -1.61 -10.42 -0.98
CA ARG A 73 -1.91 -11.45 0.02
C ARG A 73 -0.65 -12.23 0.39
N SER A 74 0.13 -12.69 -0.60
CA SER A 74 1.38 -13.39 -0.35
C SER A 74 2.37 -12.56 0.48
N ALA A 75 2.52 -11.27 0.16
CA ALA A 75 3.42 -10.35 0.85
C ALA A 75 3.02 -10.10 2.32
N PHE A 76 1.73 -10.00 2.62
CA PHE A 76 1.22 -9.70 3.96
C PHE A 76 0.77 -10.93 4.77
N SER A 77 0.84 -12.14 4.21
CA SER A 77 0.53 -13.40 4.93
C SER A 77 1.65 -13.86 5.87
N ASN A 78 2.86 -13.31 5.74
CA ASN A 78 4.06 -13.74 6.46
C ASN A 78 4.44 -12.81 7.63
N GLY A 79 3.50 -12.01 8.13
CA GLY A 79 3.69 -11.07 9.25
C GLY A 79 3.16 -11.61 10.57
#